data_AF-A0A8J6B7F2-F1
#
_entry.id   AF-A0A8J6B7F2-F1
#
_cell.length_a   1.000
_cell.length_b   1.000
_cell.length_c   1.000
_cell.angle_alpha   90.00
_cell.angle_beta   90.00
_cell.angle_gamma   90.00
#
_symmetry.space_group_name_H-M   'P 1'
#
loop_
_entity.id
_entity.type
_entity.pdbx_description
1 polymer ?
#
loop_
_entity_poly.entity_id
_entity_poly.type
_entity_poly.pdbx_seq_one_letter_code
_entity_poly.pdbx_strand_id
1 'polypeptide(L)'
;MYVKGLIQSREGGKVTVKKEDNTTVTVKDDEVFPMNPPKYDKIEDMAMMTHLNEPSVLYNLKERYAAWMIYTYSGLFCATVNPYKWLPVYNQEVVSAYRGKKRQEAPPHIFSISDNAYQFMLTDRENQSVLITGESGAGKTVNTKRVIQYFATIAVAGGDTKKKEEQPAGKIQGTLEDQIIQANPLLEAFGNAKTVRNDNSSRFGKFIRIHFGTTGKLASADIETYLLEKSRVTFQLSAERSYHIFYQIMSNKRPELIEMLLITTNPYDYPYVSQGEITVASIDDQEELMATDSAIDILGFNPDEKVGIYKMTGAVMHYGNMKFKQKQREEQAEPDGTEVADKVGYLMGLNSADLLKALCYPRVKVGNEFVTKGQTVQQVNNSVGALGKSVYEKMFLWMVLRINQQLDTKQPRQHFIGVLDIAGFEIFDVSYVTSCYSGQLYNWYNN
;
A
#
# COMPACT_ATOMS: atom_id res chain seq x y z
N MET A 1 24.15 16.47 -7.93
CA MET A 1 24.30 16.58 -6.46
C MET A 1 25.00 17.91 -6.17
N TYR A 2 24.44 18.76 -5.31
CA TYR A 2 24.97 20.11 -5.02
C TYR A 2 26.21 20.06 -4.10
N VAL A 3 27.11 21.04 -4.21
CA VAL A 3 28.31 21.18 -3.37
C VAL A 3 28.46 22.61 -2.85
N LYS A 4 28.98 22.77 -1.63
CA LYS A 4 29.31 24.07 -1.05
C LYS A 4 30.52 24.68 -1.77
N GLY A 5 30.54 26.00 -1.90
CA GLY A 5 31.67 26.69 -2.52
C GLY A 5 31.69 28.18 -2.23
N LEU A 6 32.87 28.78 -2.42
CA LEU A 6 33.14 30.20 -2.24
C LEU A 6 33.30 30.87 -3.62
N ILE A 7 32.50 31.89 -3.88
CA ILE A 7 32.59 32.67 -5.12
C ILE A 7 33.94 33.40 -5.16
N GLN A 8 34.68 33.23 -6.25
CA GLN A 8 35.96 33.90 -6.50
C GLN A 8 35.78 35.09 -7.45
N SER A 9 35.03 34.91 -8.54
CA SER A 9 34.73 35.97 -9.52
C SER A 9 33.39 35.75 -10.21
N ARG A 10 32.81 36.83 -10.74
CA ARG A 10 31.60 36.82 -11.58
C ARG A 10 31.88 37.63 -12.85
N GLU A 11 31.88 36.99 -14.00
CA GLU A 11 32.22 37.61 -15.30
C GLU A 11 31.34 37.04 -16.42
N GLY A 12 30.73 37.90 -17.24
CA GLY A 12 30.03 37.50 -18.46
C GLY A 12 28.89 36.48 -18.26
N GLY A 13 28.16 36.54 -17.14
CA GLY A 13 27.07 35.60 -16.81
C GLY A 13 27.54 34.22 -16.30
N LYS A 14 28.85 34.09 -16.02
CA LYS A 14 29.45 32.90 -15.41
C LYS A 14 30.03 33.25 -14.05
N VAL A 15 30.05 32.26 -13.16
CA VAL A 15 30.57 32.38 -11.80
C VAL A 15 31.65 31.34 -11.58
N THR A 16 32.82 31.81 -11.14
CA THR A 16 33.94 30.96 -10.76
C THR A 16 33.85 30.68 -9.26
N VAL A 17 33.67 29.41 -8.89
CA VAL A 17 33.45 28.95 -7.52
C VAL A 17 34.57 28.02 -7.10
N LYS A 18 35.17 28.29 -5.93
CA LYS A 18 36.12 27.41 -5.26
C LYS A 18 35.37 26.44 -4.36
N LYS A 19 35.50 25.13 -4.60
CA LYS A 19 34.89 24.06 -3.80
C LYS A 19 35.70 23.80 -2.51
N GLU A 20 35.11 23.04 -1.58
CA GLU A 20 35.78 22.60 -0.34
C GLU A 20 37.05 21.76 -0.59
N ASP A 21 37.12 21.03 -1.72
CA ASP A 21 38.28 20.25 -2.15
C ASP A 21 39.43 21.11 -2.74
N ASN A 22 39.34 22.44 -2.61
CA ASN A 22 40.23 23.45 -3.20
C ASN A 22 40.28 23.49 -4.73
N THR A 23 39.47 22.72 -5.44
CA THR A 23 39.35 22.83 -6.89
C THR A 23 38.33 23.91 -7.28
N THR A 24 38.52 24.49 -8.46
CA THR A 24 37.68 25.58 -8.96
C THR A 24 36.83 25.10 -10.13
N VAL A 25 35.58 25.53 -10.18
CA VAL A 25 34.65 25.27 -11.28
C VAL A 25 34.00 26.56 -11.74
N THR A 26 33.79 26.70 -13.05
CA THR A 26 33.04 27.81 -13.63
C THR A 26 31.68 27.30 -14.08
N VAL A 27 30.62 27.85 -13.49
CA VAL A 27 29.22 27.50 -13.75
C VAL A 27 28.45 28.72 -14.24
N LYS A 28 27.22 28.55 -14.71
CA LYS A 28 26.36 29.67 -15.02
C LYS A 28 25.85 30.33 -13.73
N ASP A 29 25.50 31.61 -13.78
CA ASP A 29 25.01 32.34 -12.59
C ASP A 29 23.69 31.76 -12.05
N ASP A 30 22.84 31.18 -12.90
CA ASP A 30 21.59 30.50 -12.51
C ASP A 30 21.78 29.13 -11.86
N GLU A 31 22.99 28.57 -11.91
CA GLU A 31 23.39 27.34 -11.21
C GLU A 31 23.99 27.62 -9.83
N VAL A 32 24.09 28.89 -9.42
CA VAL A 32 24.64 29.32 -8.13
C VAL A 32 23.53 29.74 -7.18
N PHE A 33 23.39 29.01 -6.08
CA PHE A 33 22.36 29.26 -5.08
C PHE A 33 22.96 29.87 -3.80
N PRO A 34 22.31 30.88 -3.18
CA PRO A 34 22.78 31.45 -1.94
C PRO A 34 22.68 30.44 -0.78
N MET A 35 23.68 30.45 0.10
CA MET A 35 23.73 29.61 1.29
C MET A 35 23.13 30.34 2.48
N ASN A 36 22.28 29.66 3.24
CA ASN A 36 21.74 30.20 4.49
C ASN A 36 22.84 30.43 5.54
N PRO A 37 22.73 31.49 6.37
CA PRO A 37 23.69 31.72 7.45
C PRO A 37 23.64 30.60 8.52
N PRO A 38 24.74 30.36 9.28
CA PRO A 38 24.86 29.25 10.24
C PRO A 38 23.77 29.18 11.31
N LYS A 39 23.08 30.28 11.60
CA LYS A 39 21.94 30.30 12.53
C LYS A 39 20.77 29.39 12.10
N TYR A 40 20.73 28.98 10.83
CA TYR A 40 19.72 28.06 10.28
C TYR A 40 20.21 26.62 10.18
N ASP A 41 21.40 26.30 10.73
CA ASP A 41 21.93 24.94 10.70
C ASP A 41 21.01 23.99 11.47
N LYS A 42 20.62 22.89 10.82
CA LYS A 42 19.73 21.85 11.37
C LYS A 42 18.40 22.41 11.88
N ILE A 43 17.90 23.49 11.30
CA ILE A 43 16.64 24.10 11.72
C ILE A 43 15.48 23.10 11.68
N GLU A 44 14.60 23.21 12.66
CA GLU A 44 13.43 22.35 12.82
C GLU A 44 12.37 22.59 11.74
N ASP A 45 12.19 23.83 11.31
CA ASP A 45 11.28 24.21 10.22
C ASP A 45 12.02 24.93 9.10
N MET A 46 12.12 24.26 7.97
CA MET A 46 12.80 24.76 6.77
C MET A 46 12.12 25.97 6.16
N ALA A 47 10.84 26.21 6.43
CA ALA A 47 10.13 27.41 5.95
C ALA A 47 10.63 28.71 6.63
N MET A 48 11.37 28.59 7.73
CA MET A 48 11.97 29.74 8.43
C MET A 48 13.32 30.18 7.86
N MET A 49 13.89 29.43 6.91
CA MET A 49 15.14 29.79 6.24
C MET A 49 14.99 31.07 5.42
N THR A 50 16.05 31.88 5.35
CA THR A 50 16.06 33.10 4.52
C THR A 50 16.09 32.79 3.03
N HIS A 51 16.90 31.80 2.63
CA HIS A 51 17.01 31.36 1.25
C HIS A 51 16.27 30.03 1.08
N LEU A 52 15.13 30.09 0.39
CA LEU A 52 14.32 28.93 0.04
C LEU A 52 14.73 28.44 -1.34
N ASN A 53 15.70 27.54 -1.37
CA ASN A 53 16.18 26.90 -2.59
C ASN A 53 16.41 25.40 -2.36
N GLU A 54 16.39 24.62 -3.45
CA GLU A 54 16.60 23.17 -3.43
C GLU A 54 17.86 22.73 -2.67
N PRO A 55 19.06 23.31 -2.89
CA PRO A 55 20.24 22.90 -2.14
C PRO A 55 20.13 23.16 -0.64
N SER A 56 19.51 24.27 -0.19
CA SER A 56 19.35 24.55 1.24
C SER A 56 18.47 23.52 1.94
N VAL A 57 17.37 23.11 1.30
CA VAL A 57 16.48 22.04 1.80
C VAL A 57 17.25 20.72 1.88
N LEU A 58 17.96 20.35 0.81
CA LEU A 58 18.76 19.12 0.76
C LEU A 58 19.83 19.09 1.85
N TYR A 59 20.57 20.19 2.04
CA TYR A 59 21.62 20.27 3.04
C TYR A 59 21.07 20.20 4.47
N ASN A 60 19.96 20.89 4.77
CA ASN A 60 19.36 20.82 6.10
C ASN A 60 18.89 19.40 6.45
N LEU A 61 18.20 18.74 5.51
CA LEU A 61 17.79 17.34 5.68
C LEU A 61 19.00 16.41 5.85
N LYS A 62 20.05 16.59 5.05
CA LYS A 62 21.28 15.79 5.13
C LYS A 62 21.98 15.95 6.48
N GLU A 63 22.13 17.18 6.98
CA GLU A 63 22.80 17.46 8.25
C GLU A 63 22.01 16.99 9.46
N ARG A 64 20.67 17.05 9.40
CA ARG A 64 19.79 16.51 10.44
C ARG A 64 19.82 14.98 10.44
N TYR A 65 19.73 14.37 9.26
CA TYR A 65 19.81 12.93 9.09
C TYR A 65 21.16 12.36 9.56
N ALA A 66 22.27 13.05 9.27
CA ALA A 66 23.60 12.69 9.77
C ALA A 66 23.71 12.70 11.31
N ALA A 67 22.84 13.45 11.98
CA ALA A 67 22.69 13.48 13.44
C ALA A 67 21.52 12.62 13.95
N TRP A 68 21.00 11.70 13.14
CA TRP A 68 19.85 10.83 13.43
C TRP A 68 18.53 11.55 13.77
N MET A 69 18.40 12.81 13.37
CA MET A 69 17.13 13.55 13.42
C MET A 69 16.36 13.33 12.12
N ILE A 70 15.47 12.33 12.12
CA ILE A 70 14.77 11.87 10.91
C ILE A 70 13.58 12.75 10.50
N TYR A 71 13.00 13.49 11.44
CA TYR A 71 11.86 14.37 11.21
C TYR A 71 12.30 15.82 11.10
N THR A 72 11.76 16.54 10.11
CA THR A 72 12.01 17.97 9.88
C THR A 72 10.74 18.60 9.32
N TYR A 73 10.32 19.74 9.85
CA TYR A 73 9.20 20.48 9.27
C TYR A 73 9.62 21.25 8.01
N SER A 74 8.67 21.44 7.12
CA SER A 74 8.76 22.33 5.96
C SER A 74 7.41 23.01 5.78
N GLY A 75 7.17 24.09 6.55
CA GLY A 75 5.86 24.74 6.56
C GLY A 75 4.78 23.80 7.08
N LEU A 76 3.79 23.43 6.27
CA LEU A 76 2.75 22.47 6.72
C LEU A 76 3.24 21.01 6.73
N PHE A 77 4.32 20.69 6.01
CA PHE A 77 4.79 19.33 5.84
C PHE A 77 5.68 18.88 7.00
N CYS A 78 5.63 17.58 7.33
CA CYS A 78 6.61 16.91 8.17
C CYS A 78 7.42 15.93 7.31
N ALA A 79 8.58 16.37 6.84
CA ALA A 79 9.49 15.54 6.07
C ALA A 79 10.14 14.47 6.97
N THR A 80 10.16 13.23 6.49
CA THR A 80 10.78 12.09 7.19
C THR A 80 11.78 11.40 6.29
N VAL A 81 13.00 11.17 6.78
CA VAL A 81 14.02 10.39 6.06
C VAL A 81 14.18 9.03 6.74
N ASN A 82 13.96 7.94 6.00
CA ASN A 82 14.04 6.59 6.55
C ASN A 82 15.44 6.27 7.09
N PRO A 83 15.61 5.98 8.40
CA PRO A 83 16.92 5.75 9.01
C PRO A 83 17.53 4.38 8.71
N TYR A 84 16.75 3.42 8.19
CA TYR A 84 17.15 2.00 8.07
C TYR A 84 17.70 1.41 9.38
N LYS A 85 17.29 1.98 10.52
CA LYS A 85 17.71 1.61 11.86
C LYS A 85 16.56 1.78 12.84
N TRP A 86 16.57 0.95 13.88
CA TRP A 86 15.64 1.09 14.98
C TRP A 86 16.06 2.27 15.87
N LEU A 87 15.21 3.29 15.93
CA LEU A 87 15.40 4.45 16.80
C LEU A 87 14.35 4.43 17.92
N PRO A 88 14.68 4.86 19.16
CA PRO A 88 13.75 4.87 20.30
C PRO A 88 12.68 5.99 20.22
N VAL A 89 12.44 6.56 19.03
CA VAL A 89 11.51 7.69 18.80
C VAL A 89 10.03 7.29 18.90
N TYR A 90 9.73 6.00 18.93
CA TYR A 90 8.37 5.47 19.05
C TYR A 90 8.05 4.90 20.44
N ASN A 91 8.93 5.11 21.42
CA ASN A 91 8.70 4.61 22.77
C ASN A 91 7.54 5.35 23.46
N GLN A 92 6.97 4.72 24.48
CA GLN A 92 5.81 5.25 25.20
C GLN A 92 6.09 6.56 25.93
N GLU A 93 7.33 6.78 26.37
CA GLU A 93 7.75 8.05 26.98
C GLU A 93 7.66 9.19 25.96
N VAL A 94 8.01 8.92 24.70
CA VAL A 94 7.91 9.90 23.60
C VAL A 94 6.44 10.20 23.31
N VAL A 95 5.59 9.18 23.20
CA VAL A 95 4.13 9.35 23.03
C VAL A 95 3.56 10.29 24.10
N SER A 96 3.94 10.06 25.35
CA SER A 96 3.50 10.86 26.50
C SER A 96 4.04 12.30 26.44
N ALA A 97 5.28 12.49 25.98
CA ALA A 97 5.89 13.81 25.86
C ALA A 97 5.22 14.72 24.82
N TYR A 98 4.67 14.14 23.74
CA TYR A 98 3.99 14.89 22.67
C TYR A 98 2.49 15.13 22.93
N ARG A 99 1.89 14.46 23.92
CA ARG A 99 0.46 14.56 24.20
C ARG A 99 0.07 15.98 24.65
N GLY A 100 -0.87 16.59 23.94
CA GLY A 100 -1.39 17.93 24.25
C GLY A 100 -0.37 19.06 24.04
N LYS A 101 0.72 18.81 23.30
CA LYS A 101 1.75 19.81 23.01
C LYS A 101 1.47 20.52 21.70
N LYS A 102 1.58 21.85 21.72
CA LYS A 102 1.55 22.60 20.46
C LYS A 102 2.79 22.29 19.64
N ARG A 103 2.68 22.45 18.33
CA ARG A 103 3.79 22.18 17.39
C ARG A 103 5.08 22.93 17.71
N GLN A 104 5.02 24.14 18.29
CA GLN A 104 6.20 24.93 18.66
C GLN A 104 6.79 24.54 20.02
N GLU A 105 6.09 23.73 20.81
CA GLU A 105 6.51 23.32 22.15
C GLU A 105 7.31 22.01 22.15
N ALA A 106 7.37 21.33 21.01
CA ALA A 106 8.07 20.07 20.84
C ALA A 106 8.80 20.01 19.49
N PRO A 107 9.93 19.28 19.40
CA PRO A 107 10.66 19.12 18.15
C PRO A 107 9.83 18.48 17.02
N PRO A 108 10.32 18.50 15.77
CA PRO A 108 9.65 17.82 14.67
C PRO A 108 9.44 16.34 14.92
N HIS A 109 8.18 15.90 14.84
CA HIS A 109 7.82 14.49 15.00
C HIS A 109 6.45 14.19 14.40
N ILE A 110 6.24 12.95 13.96
CA ILE A 110 4.94 12.51 13.45
C ILE A 110 3.84 12.56 14.51
N PHE A 111 4.19 12.29 15.78
CA PHE A 111 3.26 12.40 16.91
C PHE A 111 2.78 13.83 17.16
N SER A 112 3.59 14.84 16.87
CA SER A 112 3.13 16.23 16.91
C SER A 112 2.02 16.44 15.87
N ILE A 113 2.20 15.96 14.64
CA ILE A 113 1.16 16.05 13.60
C ILE A 113 -0.11 15.31 14.01
N SER A 114 0.04 14.10 14.57
CA SER A 114 -1.10 13.31 15.06
C SER A 114 -1.84 13.98 16.22
N ASP A 115 -1.12 14.49 17.24
CA ASP A 115 -1.75 15.16 18.39
C ASP A 115 -2.45 16.45 17.95
N ASN A 116 -1.82 17.28 17.11
CA ASN A 116 -2.45 18.49 16.59
C ASN A 116 -3.73 18.14 15.80
N ALA A 117 -3.72 17.11 14.95
CA ALA A 117 -4.93 16.66 14.26
C ALA A 117 -6.03 16.22 15.26
N TYR A 118 -5.66 15.51 16.33
CA TYR A 118 -6.60 15.13 17.37
C TYR A 118 -7.17 16.34 18.14
N GLN A 119 -6.33 17.30 18.52
CA GLN A 119 -6.76 18.53 19.19
C GLN A 119 -7.67 19.39 18.30
N PHE A 120 -7.32 19.56 17.02
CA PHE A 120 -8.14 20.30 16.05
C PHE A 120 -9.49 19.62 15.80
N MET A 121 -9.52 18.29 15.67
CA MET A 121 -10.77 17.55 15.57
C MET A 121 -11.71 17.83 16.77
N LEU A 122 -11.18 17.84 18.00
CA LEU A 122 -11.97 18.09 19.20
C LEU A 122 -12.39 19.56 19.35
N THR A 123 -11.51 20.49 18.97
CA THR A 123 -11.73 21.93 19.14
C THR A 123 -12.65 22.48 18.05
N ASP A 124 -12.35 22.18 16.79
CA ASP A 124 -13.01 22.75 15.61
C ASP A 124 -14.23 21.94 15.20
N ARG A 125 -14.36 20.69 15.70
CA ARG A 125 -15.45 19.75 15.37
C ARG A 125 -15.52 19.43 13.88
N GLU A 126 -14.35 19.28 13.27
CA GLU A 126 -14.19 18.91 11.87
C GLU A 126 -13.39 17.61 11.73
N ASN A 127 -13.73 16.81 10.72
CA ASN A 127 -12.96 15.62 10.38
C ASN A 127 -11.57 16.03 9.90
N GLN A 128 -10.56 15.24 10.24
CA GLN A 128 -9.18 15.53 9.89
C GLN A 128 -8.61 14.46 8.98
N SER A 129 -7.52 14.79 8.29
CA SER A 129 -6.76 13.81 7.52
C SER A 129 -5.26 13.99 7.66
N VAL A 130 -4.54 12.86 7.68
CA VAL A 130 -3.08 12.80 7.67
C VAL A 130 -2.67 12.06 6.41
N LEU A 131 -2.08 12.79 5.46
CA LEU A 131 -1.61 12.24 4.19
C LEU A 131 -0.14 11.85 4.32
N ILE A 132 0.16 10.56 4.18
CA ILE A 132 1.52 10.02 4.24
C ILE A 132 1.94 9.63 2.83
N THR A 133 2.81 10.44 2.24
CA THR A 133 3.29 10.27 0.87
C THR A 133 4.78 9.94 0.84
N GLY A 134 5.22 9.35 -0.26
CA GLY A 134 6.62 8.97 -0.47
C GLY A 134 6.75 7.86 -1.49
N GLU A 135 7.92 7.77 -2.10
CA GLU A 135 8.26 6.65 -2.98
C GLU A 135 8.26 5.31 -2.22
N SER A 136 8.33 4.23 -2.98
CA SER A 136 8.54 2.91 -2.40
C SER A 136 9.85 2.87 -1.60
N GLY A 137 9.84 2.24 -0.41
CA GLY A 137 10.97 2.24 0.52
C GLY A 137 11.08 3.46 1.46
N ALA A 138 10.26 4.51 1.28
CA ALA A 138 10.31 5.72 2.12
C ALA A 138 9.86 5.51 3.59
N GLY A 139 9.30 4.34 3.94
CA GLY A 139 8.81 4.05 5.29
C GLY A 139 7.38 4.53 5.58
N LYS A 140 6.53 4.67 4.56
CA LYS A 140 5.12 5.08 4.69
C LYS A 140 4.34 4.18 5.65
N THR A 141 4.29 2.87 5.36
CA THR A 141 3.56 1.86 6.16
C THR A 141 3.96 1.88 7.64
N VAL A 142 5.25 2.06 7.93
CA VAL A 142 5.76 2.17 9.30
C VAL A 142 5.20 3.41 9.98
N ASN A 143 5.27 4.57 9.33
CA ASN A 143 4.71 5.81 9.86
C ASN A 143 3.18 5.73 10.02
N THR A 144 2.46 5.16 9.05
CA THR A 144 1.01 4.89 9.13
C THR A 144 0.68 4.07 10.38
N LYS A 145 1.41 2.97 10.63
CA LYS A 145 1.23 2.13 11.82
C LYS A 145 1.44 2.94 13.11
N ARG A 146 2.48 3.79 13.17
CA ARG A 146 2.77 4.60 14.35
C ARG A 146 1.72 5.69 14.61
N VAL A 147 1.15 6.28 13.56
CA VAL A 147 0.04 7.24 13.68
C VAL A 147 -1.20 6.57 14.25
N ILE A 148 -1.55 5.38 13.74
CA ILE A 148 -2.71 4.61 14.25
C ILE A 148 -2.51 4.25 15.73
N GLN A 149 -1.32 3.75 16.10
CA GLN A 149 -0.96 3.44 17.49
C GLN A 149 -1.04 4.66 18.39
N TYR A 150 -0.61 5.83 17.90
CA TYR A 150 -0.71 7.08 18.65
C TYR A 150 -2.17 7.42 18.97
N PHE A 151 -3.04 7.42 17.97
CA PHE A 151 -4.48 7.69 18.16
C PHE A 151 -5.16 6.69 19.09
N ALA A 152 -4.83 5.40 18.98
CA ALA A 152 -5.35 4.39 19.88
C ALA A 152 -4.94 4.65 21.34
N THR A 153 -3.65 4.96 21.56
CA THR A 153 -3.11 5.20 22.90
C THR A 153 -3.76 6.41 23.57
N ILE A 154 -3.83 7.56 22.88
CA ILE A 154 -4.36 8.80 23.48
C ILE A 154 -5.86 8.74 23.71
N ALA A 155 -6.60 8.01 22.88
CA ALA A 155 -8.05 7.84 22.99
C ALA A 155 -8.46 6.91 24.13
N VAL A 156 -7.60 5.94 24.49
CA VAL A 156 -7.80 5.07 25.66
C VAL A 156 -7.44 5.80 26.97
N ALA A 157 -6.39 6.63 26.96
CA ALA A 157 -5.90 7.34 28.13
C ALA A 157 -6.77 8.52 28.61
N GLY A 158 -7.98 8.70 28.04
CA GLY A 158 -8.96 9.73 28.41
C GLY A 158 -10.14 9.22 29.25
N GLY A 159 -10.09 7.98 29.76
CA GLY A 159 -11.15 7.42 30.60
C GLY A 159 -10.65 6.36 31.58
N ASP A 160 -11.36 6.21 32.70
CA ASP A 160 -11.05 5.33 33.83
C ASP A 160 -10.45 3.98 33.41
N THR A 161 -9.21 3.77 33.84
CA THR A 161 -8.60 2.45 33.98
C THR A 161 -9.43 1.67 35.00
N LYS A 162 -10.51 1.01 34.54
CA LYS A 162 -11.17 -0.16 35.15
C LYS A 162 -12.50 -0.42 34.46
N LYS A 163 -12.46 -1.28 33.44
CA LYS A 163 -13.47 -2.32 33.18
C LYS A 163 -12.94 -3.21 32.06
N LYS A 164 -12.22 -4.27 32.46
CA LYS A 164 -12.16 -5.48 31.64
C LYS A 164 -13.57 -6.08 31.68
N GLU A 165 -14.46 -5.62 30.80
CA GLU A 165 -15.69 -6.37 30.55
C GLU A 165 -15.30 -7.64 29.79
N GLU A 166 -15.64 -8.79 30.36
CA GLU A 166 -15.50 -10.09 29.71
C GLU A 166 -16.25 -10.04 28.37
N GLN A 167 -15.49 -10.16 27.28
CA GLN A 167 -16.09 -10.18 25.95
C GLN A 167 -16.94 -11.45 25.79
N PRO A 168 -18.14 -11.36 25.18
CA PRO A 168 -18.93 -12.53 24.86
C PRO A 168 -18.15 -13.44 23.90
N ALA A 169 -18.14 -14.74 24.19
CA ALA A 169 -17.53 -15.76 23.33
C ALA A 169 -18.07 -15.63 21.90
N GLY A 170 -17.19 -15.31 20.95
CA GLY A 170 -17.52 -15.10 19.53
C GLY A 170 -17.05 -13.77 18.93
N LYS A 171 -16.50 -12.84 19.73
CA LYS A 171 -15.74 -11.68 19.24
C LYS A 171 -14.26 -11.81 19.62
N ILE A 172 -13.41 -11.30 18.73
CA ILE A 172 -11.95 -11.41 18.70
C ILE A 172 -11.32 -10.97 20.03
N GLN A 173 -10.48 -11.81 20.64
CA GLN A 173 -9.60 -11.40 21.75
C GLN A 173 -8.61 -10.34 21.25
N GLY A 174 -8.81 -9.07 21.65
CA GLY A 174 -7.91 -7.96 21.30
C GLY A 174 -8.59 -6.61 21.43
N THR A 175 -7.80 -5.54 21.54
CA THR A 175 -8.30 -4.16 21.45
C THR A 175 -8.62 -3.80 20.00
N LEU A 176 -9.42 -2.76 19.74
CA LEU A 176 -9.67 -2.30 18.36
C LEU A 176 -8.36 -1.88 17.65
N GLU A 177 -7.36 -1.41 18.42
CA GLU A 177 -6.01 -1.15 17.93
C GLU A 177 -5.36 -2.40 17.34
N ASP A 178 -5.38 -3.50 18.11
CA ASP A 178 -4.83 -4.77 17.67
C ASP A 178 -5.51 -5.21 16.38
N GLN A 179 -6.84 -5.11 16.29
CA GLN A 179 -7.59 -5.49 15.09
C GLN A 179 -7.16 -4.70 13.84
N ILE A 180 -6.98 -3.38 13.96
CA ILE A 180 -6.51 -2.54 12.83
C ILE A 180 -5.09 -2.95 12.41
N ILE A 181 -4.22 -3.23 13.37
CA ILE A 181 -2.83 -3.63 13.09
C ILE A 181 -2.78 -5.03 12.46
N GLN A 182 -3.62 -5.96 12.94
CA GLN A 182 -3.72 -7.34 12.47
C GLN A 182 -4.38 -7.45 11.09
N ALA A 183 -5.07 -6.42 10.61
CA ALA A 183 -5.53 -6.36 9.22
C ALA A 183 -4.38 -6.22 8.21
N ASN A 184 -3.22 -5.70 8.61
CA ASN A 184 -2.13 -5.42 7.67
C ASN A 184 -1.54 -6.67 7.02
N PRO A 185 -1.16 -7.76 7.72
CA PRO A 185 -0.63 -8.96 7.07
C PRO A 185 -1.53 -9.47 5.93
N LEU A 186 -2.85 -9.50 6.16
CA LEU A 186 -3.82 -9.87 5.13
C LEU A 186 -3.84 -8.89 3.95
N LEU A 187 -3.92 -7.59 4.21
CA LEU A 187 -3.93 -6.58 3.15
C LEU A 187 -2.59 -6.52 2.38
N GLU A 188 -1.47 -6.76 3.04
CA GLU A 188 -0.14 -6.79 2.43
C GLU A 188 0.04 -8.05 1.58
N ALA A 189 -0.43 -9.22 2.03
CA ALA A 189 -0.36 -10.44 1.24
C ALA A 189 -1.08 -10.31 -0.13
N PHE A 190 -2.23 -9.64 -0.15
CA PHE A 190 -3.06 -9.48 -1.35
C PHE A 190 -2.93 -8.15 -2.08
N GLY A 191 -2.24 -7.17 -1.49
CA GLY A 191 -2.15 -5.81 -2.01
C GLY A 191 -0.72 -5.29 -2.15
N ASN A 192 0.27 -6.00 -1.60
CA ASN A 192 1.67 -5.65 -1.77
C ASN A 192 2.40 -6.65 -2.66
N ALA A 193 3.46 -6.15 -3.29
CA ALA A 193 4.33 -6.94 -4.14
C ALA A 193 5.75 -6.37 -4.14
N LYS A 194 6.69 -7.21 -4.57
CA LYS A 194 8.06 -6.77 -4.85
C LYS A 194 8.12 -6.02 -6.18
N THR A 195 8.62 -4.79 -6.13
CA THR A 195 8.95 -3.95 -7.29
C THR A 195 10.45 -3.82 -7.44
N VAL A 196 10.91 -3.10 -8.47
CA VAL A 196 12.35 -2.82 -8.67
C VAL A 196 12.95 -2.03 -7.51
N ARG A 197 12.18 -1.18 -6.83
CA ARG A 197 12.68 -0.25 -5.79
C ARG A 197 12.36 -0.67 -4.35
N ASN A 198 11.44 -1.62 -4.15
CA ASN A 198 11.01 -2.03 -2.82
C ASN A 198 10.46 -3.45 -2.85
N ASP A 199 10.89 -4.26 -1.89
CA ASP A 199 10.49 -5.64 -1.74
C ASP A 199 9.05 -5.80 -1.24
N ASN A 200 8.51 -4.81 -0.52
CA ASN A 200 7.14 -4.84 0.00
C ASN A 200 6.38 -3.54 -0.33
N SER A 201 6.12 -3.31 -1.62
CA SER A 201 5.45 -2.11 -2.13
C SER A 201 3.93 -2.26 -2.13
N SER A 202 3.19 -1.35 -1.50
CA SER A 202 1.73 -1.31 -1.60
C SER A 202 1.26 -0.86 -2.98
N ARG A 203 0.45 -1.69 -3.64
CA ARG A 203 -0.09 -1.48 -5.00
C ARG A 203 -1.58 -1.18 -4.98
N PHE A 204 -2.01 -0.53 -3.91
CA PHE A 204 -3.32 0.07 -3.71
C PHE A 204 -3.16 1.28 -2.77
N GLY A 205 -4.05 2.25 -2.88
CA GLY A 205 -4.20 3.31 -1.88
C GLY A 205 -5.07 2.81 -0.72
N LYS A 206 -4.69 3.14 0.50
CA LYS A 206 -5.37 2.75 1.74
C LYS A 206 -5.74 3.99 2.53
N PHE A 207 -7.02 4.20 2.79
CA PHE A 207 -7.52 5.28 3.64
C PHE A 207 -8.19 4.69 4.87
N ILE A 208 -7.55 4.84 6.02
CA ILE A 208 -8.02 4.29 7.29
C ILE A 208 -8.71 5.41 8.05
N ARG A 209 -10.03 5.31 8.23
CA ARG A 209 -10.80 6.24 9.07
C ARG A 209 -10.84 5.71 10.48
N ILE A 210 -10.28 6.45 11.42
CA ILE A 210 -10.40 6.19 12.84
C ILE A 210 -11.51 7.09 13.37
N HIS A 211 -12.63 6.51 13.78
CA HIS A 211 -13.80 7.24 14.27
C HIS A 211 -13.69 7.48 15.76
N PHE A 212 -14.07 8.68 16.16
CA PHE A 212 -14.12 9.13 17.54
C PHE A 212 -15.56 9.49 17.92
N GLY A 213 -15.94 9.11 19.14
CA GLY A 213 -17.21 9.49 19.74
C GLY A 213 -17.17 10.92 20.31
N THR A 214 -18.28 11.32 20.93
CA THR A 214 -18.47 12.69 21.45
C THR A 214 -17.48 13.12 22.51
N THR A 215 -16.91 12.16 23.24
CA THR A 215 -15.92 12.40 24.29
C THR A 215 -14.48 12.32 23.77
N GLY A 216 -14.27 12.25 22.46
CA GLY A 216 -12.94 12.05 21.85
C GLY A 216 -12.36 10.65 22.03
N LYS A 217 -13.16 9.67 22.46
CA LYS A 217 -12.75 8.27 22.59
C LYS A 217 -12.93 7.53 21.29
N LEU A 218 -12.10 6.52 21.07
CA LEU A 218 -12.13 5.66 19.89
C LEU A 218 -13.47 4.91 19.84
N ALA A 219 -14.22 5.11 18.76
CA ALA A 219 -15.54 4.51 18.56
C ALA A 219 -15.45 3.29 17.64
N SER A 220 -14.92 3.45 16.43
CA SER A 220 -14.79 2.39 15.43
C SER A 220 -13.66 2.71 14.45
N ALA A 221 -13.36 1.80 13.54
CA ALA A 221 -12.50 2.09 12.40
C ALA A 221 -13.09 1.50 11.12
N ASP A 222 -12.70 2.06 9.98
CA ASP A 222 -12.94 1.42 8.70
C ASP A 222 -11.82 1.77 7.72
N ILE A 223 -11.71 0.96 6.68
CA ILE A 223 -10.67 1.01 5.66
C ILE A 223 -11.37 1.16 4.31
N GLU A 224 -11.04 2.22 3.59
CA GLU A 224 -11.34 2.36 2.18
C GLU A 224 -10.08 2.08 1.36
N THR A 225 -10.24 1.36 0.26
CA THR A 225 -9.14 1.04 -0.65
C THR A 225 -9.41 1.61 -2.03
N TYR A 226 -8.35 2.11 -2.67
CA TYR A 226 -8.42 2.69 -4.00
C TYR A 226 -7.35 2.08 -4.91
N LEU A 227 -7.68 2.00 -6.21
CA LEU A 227 -6.69 1.78 -7.27
C LEU A 227 -5.76 0.56 -7.06
N LEU A 228 -6.33 -0.61 -6.74
CA LEU A 228 -5.56 -1.86 -6.78
C LEU A 228 -4.97 -2.07 -8.18
N GLU A 229 -3.66 -2.32 -8.28
CA GLU A 229 -2.96 -2.55 -9.54
C GLU A 229 -3.33 -3.92 -10.14
N LYS A 230 -4.47 -3.98 -10.83
CA LYS A 230 -5.03 -5.24 -11.37
C LYS A 230 -4.10 -5.92 -12.37
N SER A 231 -3.31 -5.16 -13.14
CA SER A 231 -2.36 -5.71 -14.12
C SER A 231 -1.41 -6.72 -13.51
N ARG A 232 -0.99 -6.49 -12.26
CA ARG A 232 -0.02 -7.32 -11.54
C ARG A 232 -0.46 -8.78 -11.32
N VAL A 233 -1.77 -9.00 -11.31
CA VAL A 233 -2.37 -10.35 -11.19
C VAL A 233 -2.02 -11.23 -12.39
N THR A 234 -1.84 -10.64 -13.58
CA THR A 234 -1.64 -11.38 -14.83
C THR A 234 -0.29 -11.08 -15.50
N PHE A 235 0.46 -10.12 -14.98
CA PHE A 235 1.67 -9.61 -15.61
C PHE A 235 2.71 -9.15 -14.59
N GLN A 236 3.98 -9.41 -14.85
CA GLN A 236 5.11 -8.89 -14.08
C GLN A 236 6.22 -8.43 -15.02
N LEU A 237 6.97 -7.41 -14.61
CA LEU A 237 8.27 -7.12 -15.22
C LEU A 237 9.31 -8.13 -14.74
N SER A 238 10.40 -8.27 -15.49
CA SER A 238 11.46 -9.27 -15.21
C SER A 238 12.03 -9.20 -13.80
N ALA A 239 12.18 -7.99 -13.26
CA ALA A 239 12.69 -7.74 -11.91
C ALA A 239 11.58 -7.48 -10.87
N GLU A 240 10.35 -7.91 -11.12
CA GLU A 240 9.22 -7.74 -10.19
C GLU A 240 8.53 -9.08 -9.89
N ARG A 241 7.75 -9.11 -8.80
CA ARG A 241 6.84 -10.22 -8.50
C ARG A 241 5.37 -9.80 -8.64
N SER A 242 4.50 -10.80 -8.70
CA SER A 242 3.07 -10.60 -8.41
C SER A 242 2.85 -10.36 -6.90
N TYR A 243 1.59 -10.35 -6.46
CA TYR A 243 1.24 -10.21 -5.05
C TYR A 243 1.80 -11.36 -4.20
N HIS A 244 2.19 -11.06 -2.96
CA HIS A 244 2.90 -12.01 -2.09
C HIS A 244 2.12 -13.29 -1.83
N ILE A 245 0.79 -13.22 -1.74
CA ILE A 245 -0.06 -14.37 -1.43
C ILE A 245 0.20 -15.59 -2.32
N PHE A 246 0.50 -15.40 -3.61
CA PHE A 246 0.75 -16.52 -4.52
C PHE A 246 1.98 -17.32 -4.08
N TYR A 247 3.06 -16.62 -3.72
CA TYR A 247 4.32 -17.22 -3.29
C TYR A 247 4.22 -17.75 -1.85
N GLN A 248 3.49 -17.05 -0.97
CA GLN A 248 3.16 -17.52 0.37
C GLN A 248 2.45 -18.87 0.33
N ILE A 249 1.41 -19.03 -0.50
CA ILE A 249 0.69 -20.30 -0.65
C ILE A 249 1.64 -21.38 -1.21
N MET A 250 2.40 -21.08 -2.27
CA MET A 250 3.32 -22.04 -2.89
C MET A 250 4.57 -22.37 -2.04
N SER A 251 4.80 -21.65 -0.94
CA SER A 251 5.89 -21.92 0.02
C SER A 251 5.80 -23.30 0.68
N ASN A 252 4.64 -23.95 0.58
CA ASN A 252 4.35 -25.28 1.13
C ASN A 252 4.43 -25.35 2.66
N LYS A 253 4.34 -24.20 3.36
CA LYS A 253 4.26 -24.18 4.82
C LYS A 253 2.97 -24.81 5.35
N ARG A 254 1.89 -24.73 4.56
CA ARG A 254 0.61 -25.43 4.77
C ARG A 254 0.33 -26.35 3.56
N PRO A 255 0.84 -27.60 3.54
CA PRO A 255 0.69 -28.52 2.41
C PRO A 255 -0.76 -28.81 2.04
N GLU A 256 -1.68 -28.75 3.00
CA GLU A 256 -3.11 -28.90 2.78
C GLU A 256 -3.68 -27.84 1.83
N LEU A 257 -3.07 -26.65 1.73
CA LEU A 257 -3.46 -25.64 0.76
C LEU A 257 -3.05 -26.07 -0.66
N ILE A 258 -1.88 -26.68 -0.83
CA ILE A 258 -1.43 -27.16 -2.14
C ILE A 258 -2.42 -28.18 -2.71
N GLU A 259 -2.81 -29.15 -1.89
CA GLU A 259 -3.80 -30.18 -2.23
C GLU A 259 -5.19 -29.57 -2.48
N MET A 260 -5.67 -28.70 -1.58
CA MET A 260 -6.99 -28.08 -1.69
C MET A 260 -7.13 -27.24 -2.97
N LEU A 261 -6.07 -26.54 -3.36
CA LEU A 261 -6.04 -25.64 -4.50
C LEU A 261 -5.68 -26.34 -5.81
N LEU A 262 -5.38 -27.64 -5.76
CA LEU A 262 -4.96 -28.44 -6.90
C LEU A 262 -3.74 -27.83 -7.61
N ILE A 263 -2.82 -27.25 -6.84
CA ILE A 263 -1.61 -26.60 -7.35
C ILE A 263 -0.34 -27.42 -7.09
N THR A 264 0.76 -27.03 -7.71
CA THR A 264 2.11 -27.51 -7.40
C THR A 264 2.84 -26.44 -6.59
N THR A 265 4.01 -26.80 -6.06
CA THR A 265 4.92 -25.85 -5.39
C THR A 265 5.87 -25.18 -6.37
N ASN A 266 5.78 -25.45 -7.67
CA ASN A 266 6.62 -24.85 -8.69
C ASN A 266 5.93 -23.64 -9.32
N PRO A 267 6.35 -22.39 -9.05
CA PRO A 267 5.67 -21.21 -9.55
C PRO A 267 5.67 -21.10 -11.08
N TYR A 268 6.65 -21.71 -11.76
CA TYR A 268 6.72 -21.73 -13.22
C TYR A 268 5.61 -22.55 -13.89
N ASP A 269 4.86 -23.33 -13.13
CA ASP A 269 3.65 -24.00 -13.62
C ASP A 269 2.48 -23.02 -13.80
N TYR A 270 2.64 -21.74 -13.39
CA TYR A 270 1.60 -20.71 -13.39
C TYR A 270 2.10 -19.41 -14.05
N PRO A 271 1.93 -19.25 -15.37
CA PRO A 271 2.43 -18.12 -16.14
C PRO A 271 1.96 -16.75 -15.64
N TYR A 272 0.81 -16.66 -14.98
CA TYR A 272 0.32 -15.40 -14.43
C TYR A 272 1.16 -14.84 -13.28
N VAL A 273 1.99 -15.66 -12.63
CA VAL A 273 2.76 -15.25 -11.44
C VAL A 273 4.26 -15.57 -11.55
N SER A 274 4.73 -15.94 -12.74
CA SER A 274 6.10 -16.42 -12.97
C SER A 274 6.82 -15.77 -14.16
N GLN A 275 6.40 -14.56 -14.55
CA GLN A 275 7.04 -13.82 -15.67
C GLN A 275 8.30 -13.05 -15.21
N GLY A 276 8.37 -12.75 -13.92
CA GLY A 276 9.48 -12.03 -13.30
C GLY A 276 10.17 -12.86 -12.23
N GLU A 277 10.48 -12.21 -11.12
CA GLU A 277 11.11 -12.84 -9.96
C GLU A 277 10.13 -13.76 -9.22
N ILE A 278 10.66 -14.78 -8.58
CA ILE A 278 9.88 -15.75 -7.78
C ILE A 278 10.19 -15.60 -6.30
N THR A 279 11.45 -15.41 -5.94
CA THR A 279 11.92 -15.34 -4.55
C THR A 279 12.52 -13.97 -4.26
N VAL A 280 12.41 -13.53 -3.01
CA VAL A 280 12.98 -12.24 -2.56
C VAL A 280 13.81 -12.50 -1.30
N ALA A 281 15.08 -12.12 -1.31
CA ALA A 281 16.02 -12.46 -0.23
C ALA A 281 15.63 -11.90 1.15
N SER A 282 14.85 -10.82 1.19
CA SER A 282 14.41 -10.14 2.40
C SER A 282 13.08 -10.66 2.96
N ILE A 283 12.40 -11.59 2.27
CA ILE A 283 11.06 -12.07 2.62
C ILE A 283 11.08 -13.58 2.81
N ASP A 284 10.59 -14.06 3.95
CA ASP A 284 10.30 -15.47 4.17
C ASP A 284 8.81 -15.75 3.91
N ASP A 285 8.50 -16.22 2.70
CA ASP A 285 7.13 -16.52 2.28
C ASP A 285 6.44 -17.59 3.17
N GLN A 286 7.19 -18.42 3.92
CA GLN A 286 6.62 -19.40 4.86
C GLN A 286 6.13 -18.74 6.15
N GLU A 287 6.94 -17.86 6.74
CA GLU A 287 6.56 -17.12 7.95
C GLU A 287 5.40 -16.18 7.65
N GLU A 288 5.46 -15.50 6.50
CA GLU A 288 4.41 -14.60 6.05
C GLU A 288 3.09 -15.33 5.77
N LEU A 289 3.12 -16.57 5.24
CA LEU A 289 1.89 -17.37 5.10
C LEU A 289 1.20 -17.59 6.46
N MET A 290 1.97 -17.92 7.51
CA MET A 290 1.42 -18.13 8.85
C MET A 290 0.87 -16.83 9.45
N ALA A 291 1.53 -15.70 9.20
CA ALA A 291 1.05 -14.38 9.63
C ALA A 291 -0.27 -14.02 8.93
N THR A 292 -0.37 -14.22 7.61
CA THR A 292 -1.60 -14.02 6.83
C THR A 292 -2.72 -14.93 7.33
N ASP A 293 -2.42 -16.22 7.53
CA ASP A 293 -3.38 -17.22 7.97
C ASP A 293 -3.97 -16.90 9.35
N SER A 294 -3.09 -16.50 10.28
CA SER A 294 -3.45 -16.06 11.63
C SER A 294 -4.24 -14.77 11.60
N ALA A 295 -3.89 -13.83 10.71
CA ALA A 295 -4.62 -12.58 10.54
C ALA A 295 -6.06 -12.82 10.08
N ILE A 296 -6.30 -13.77 9.16
CA ILE A 296 -7.66 -14.15 8.74
C ILE A 296 -8.50 -14.65 9.93
N ASP A 297 -7.92 -15.48 10.79
CA ASP A 297 -8.61 -16.02 11.98
C ASP A 297 -8.87 -14.91 13.01
N ILE A 298 -7.88 -14.06 13.28
CA ILE A 298 -8.00 -12.93 14.20
C ILE A 298 -9.00 -11.91 13.68
N LEU A 299 -9.15 -11.72 12.38
CA LEU A 299 -10.16 -10.83 11.81
C LEU A 299 -11.55 -11.47 11.77
N GLY A 300 -11.74 -12.66 12.33
CA GLY A 300 -13.06 -13.28 12.50
C GLY A 300 -13.71 -13.70 11.17
N PHE A 301 -12.91 -14.03 10.15
CA PHE A 301 -13.41 -14.77 9.00
C PHE A 301 -13.76 -16.19 9.45
N ASN A 302 -14.89 -16.70 8.97
CA ASN A 302 -15.24 -18.08 9.26
C ASN A 302 -14.41 -19.06 8.39
N PRO A 303 -14.38 -20.37 8.73
CA PRO A 303 -13.58 -21.33 7.99
C PRO A 303 -13.93 -21.42 6.49
N ASP A 304 -15.20 -21.30 6.13
CA ASP A 304 -15.66 -21.36 4.73
C ASP A 304 -15.20 -20.13 3.94
N GLU A 305 -15.24 -18.96 4.57
CA GLU A 305 -14.72 -17.71 4.03
C GLU A 305 -13.21 -17.79 3.78
N LYS A 306 -12.45 -18.30 4.75
CA LYS A 306 -11.01 -18.51 4.65
C LYS A 306 -10.67 -19.47 3.51
N VAL A 307 -11.36 -20.61 3.44
CA VAL A 307 -11.23 -21.56 2.33
C VAL A 307 -11.61 -20.92 1.00
N GLY A 308 -12.68 -20.11 0.95
CA GLY A 308 -13.10 -19.38 -0.23
C GLY A 308 -12.03 -18.42 -0.77
N ILE A 309 -11.36 -17.67 0.11
CA ILE A 309 -10.24 -16.78 -0.24
C ILE A 309 -9.13 -17.57 -0.92
N TYR A 310 -8.68 -18.67 -0.31
CA TYR A 310 -7.64 -19.50 -0.89
C TYR A 310 -8.08 -20.11 -2.23
N LYS A 311 -9.29 -20.69 -2.31
CA LYS A 311 -9.82 -21.30 -3.54
C LYS A 311 -9.89 -20.32 -4.70
N MET A 312 -10.40 -19.10 -4.46
CA MET A 312 -10.43 -18.05 -5.49
C MET A 312 -9.02 -17.65 -5.92
N THR A 313 -8.06 -17.59 -4.99
CA THR A 313 -6.65 -17.29 -5.30
C THR A 313 -6.01 -18.38 -6.18
N GLY A 314 -6.21 -19.65 -5.83
CA GLY A 314 -5.74 -20.78 -6.66
C GLY A 314 -6.43 -20.83 -8.03
N ALA A 315 -7.72 -20.53 -8.10
CA ALA A 315 -8.45 -20.44 -9.36
C ALA A 315 -7.89 -19.36 -10.29
N VAL A 316 -7.45 -18.22 -9.75
CA VAL A 316 -6.76 -17.16 -10.52
C VAL A 316 -5.47 -17.67 -11.16
N MET A 317 -4.70 -18.50 -10.45
CA MET A 317 -3.50 -19.12 -11.01
C MET A 317 -3.86 -20.10 -12.15
N HIS A 318 -4.88 -20.93 -11.96
CA HIS A 318 -5.35 -21.87 -12.99
C HIS A 318 -5.96 -21.20 -14.22
N TYR A 319 -6.61 -20.04 -14.08
CA TYR A 319 -7.07 -19.27 -15.25
C TYR A 319 -5.92 -18.99 -16.23
N GLY A 320 -4.72 -18.68 -15.73
CA GLY A 320 -3.54 -18.46 -16.57
C GLY A 320 -3.03 -19.69 -17.32
N ASN A 321 -3.47 -20.89 -16.92
CA ASN A 321 -3.10 -22.16 -17.52
C ASN A 321 -4.10 -22.67 -18.57
N MET A 322 -5.26 -22.01 -18.71
CA MET A 322 -6.25 -22.41 -19.72
C MET A 322 -5.69 -22.19 -21.12
N LYS A 323 -5.76 -23.23 -21.96
CA LYS A 323 -5.27 -23.19 -23.34
C LYS A 323 -6.43 -23.28 -24.32
N PHE A 324 -6.31 -22.53 -25.40
CA PHE A 324 -7.29 -22.46 -26.47
C PHE A 324 -6.55 -22.53 -27.79
N LYS A 325 -7.19 -23.14 -28.79
CA LYS A 325 -6.67 -23.24 -30.15
C LYS A 325 -7.70 -22.77 -31.15
N GLN A 326 -7.24 -22.45 -32.35
CA GLN A 326 -8.12 -22.09 -33.44
C GLN A 326 -8.78 -23.36 -33.98
N LYS A 327 -10.10 -23.33 -34.15
CA LYS A 327 -10.85 -24.42 -34.75
C LYS A 327 -10.47 -24.57 -36.22
N GLN A 328 -10.37 -25.80 -36.72
CA GLN A 328 -9.95 -26.06 -38.09
C GLN A 328 -10.89 -25.38 -39.10
N ARG A 329 -10.32 -24.55 -39.99
CA ARG A 329 -11.02 -23.81 -41.06
C ARG A 329 -12.01 -22.73 -40.57
N GLU A 330 -11.94 -22.37 -39.29
CA GLU A 330 -12.77 -21.36 -38.64
C GLU A 330 -11.86 -20.34 -37.92
N GLU A 331 -12.28 -19.09 -37.73
CA GLU A 331 -11.53 -18.10 -36.92
C GLU A 331 -11.79 -18.22 -35.42
N GLN A 332 -12.82 -19.00 -35.07
CA GLN A 332 -13.28 -19.21 -33.71
C GLN A 332 -12.29 -20.06 -32.90
N ALA A 333 -12.22 -19.75 -31.60
CA ALA A 333 -11.48 -20.52 -30.62
C ALA A 333 -12.27 -21.75 -30.16
N GLU A 334 -11.55 -22.83 -29.88
CA GLU A 334 -12.04 -23.97 -29.12
C GLU A 334 -11.08 -24.30 -27.96
N PRO A 335 -11.57 -24.94 -26.88
CA PRO A 335 -10.71 -25.36 -25.77
C PRO A 335 -9.63 -26.35 -26.23
N ASP A 336 -8.39 -26.14 -25.77
CA ASP A 336 -7.28 -27.07 -25.99
C ASP A 336 -7.04 -27.92 -24.73
N GLY A 337 -8.03 -28.76 -24.42
CA GLY A 337 -8.09 -29.55 -23.19
C GLY A 337 -9.07 -28.97 -22.16
N THR A 338 -9.53 -29.82 -21.24
CA THR A 338 -10.50 -29.45 -20.21
C THR A 338 -9.95 -29.51 -18.79
N GLU A 339 -8.80 -30.16 -18.57
CA GLU A 339 -8.26 -30.45 -17.24
C GLU A 339 -8.15 -29.21 -16.35
N VAL A 340 -7.61 -28.11 -16.88
CA VAL A 340 -7.47 -26.85 -16.14
C VAL A 340 -8.84 -26.20 -15.89
N ALA A 341 -9.77 -26.29 -16.84
CA ALA A 341 -11.12 -25.80 -16.67
C ALA A 341 -11.91 -26.60 -15.63
N ASP A 342 -11.64 -27.90 -15.51
CA ASP A 342 -12.19 -28.77 -14.47
C ASP A 342 -11.68 -28.36 -13.08
N LYS A 343 -10.37 -28.05 -12.96
CA LYS A 343 -9.79 -27.50 -11.72
C LYS A 343 -10.43 -26.16 -11.33
N VAL A 344 -10.55 -25.22 -12.28
CA VAL A 344 -11.23 -23.94 -12.03
C VAL A 344 -12.70 -24.13 -11.68
N GLY A 345 -13.40 -25.02 -12.39
CA GLY A 345 -14.78 -25.38 -12.11
C GLY A 345 -14.97 -25.90 -10.69
N TYR A 346 -14.12 -26.82 -10.26
CA TYR A 346 -14.13 -27.34 -8.89
C TYR A 346 -13.89 -26.26 -7.83
N LEU A 347 -12.87 -25.41 -8.02
CA LEU A 347 -12.51 -24.38 -7.03
C LEU A 347 -13.58 -23.27 -6.93
N MET A 348 -14.19 -22.91 -8.05
CA MET A 348 -15.19 -21.82 -8.13
C MET A 348 -16.63 -22.30 -7.98
N GLY A 349 -16.87 -23.62 -7.89
CA GLY A 349 -18.22 -24.20 -7.86
C GLY A 349 -18.99 -24.03 -9.18
N LEU A 350 -18.30 -24.12 -10.32
CA LEU A 350 -18.84 -23.95 -11.66
C LEU A 350 -18.80 -25.25 -12.46
N ASN A 351 -19.69 -25.37 -13.45
CA ASN A 351 -19.58 -26.41 -14.47
C ASN A 351 -18.52 -26.02 -15.51
N SER A 352 -17.53 -26.89 -15.72
CA SER A 352 -16.39 -26.60 -16.63
C SER A 352 -16.80 -26.49 -18.10
N ALA A 353 -17.77 -27.30 -18.56
CA ALA A 353 -18.28 -27.23 -19.92
C ALA A 353 -19.03 -25.92 -20.17
N ASP A 354 -19.84 -25.47 -19.21
CA ASP A 354 -20.53 -24.18 -19.30
C ASP A 354 -19.56 -23.00 -19.27
N LEU A 355 -18.51 -23.09 -18.43
CA LEU A 355 -17.44 -22.09 -18.38
C LEU A 355 -16.73 -21.96 -19.73
N LEU A 356 -16.27 -23.09 -20.30
CA LEU A 356 -15.60 -23.11 -21.59
C LEU A 356 -16.50 -22.61 -22.72
N LYS A 357 -17.78 -23.02 -22.70
CA LYS A 357 -18.78 -22.53 -23.66
C LYS A 357 -18.99 -21.03 -23.55
N ALA A 358 -19.11 -20.49 -22.33
CA ALA A 358 -19.28 -19.06 -22.11
C ALA A 358 -18.07 -18.23 -22.54
N LEU A 359 -16.86 -18.79 -22.42
CA LEU A 359 -15.61 -18.16 -22.86
C LEU A 359 -15.50 -18.13 -24.40
N CYS A 360 -15.69 -19.26 -25.07
CA CYS A 360 -15.56 -19.35 -26.53
C CYS A 360 -16.77 -18.75 -27.28
N TYR A 361 -17.97 -18.86 -26.69
CA TYR A 361 -19.25 -18.51 -27.30
C TYR A 361 -20.14 -17.69 -26.34
N PRO A 362 -19.71 -16.50 -25.89
CA PRO A 362 -20.52 -15.65 -25.03
C PRO A 362 -21.84 -15.25 -25.70
N ARG A 363 -22.88 -15.10 -24.86
CA ARG A 363 -24.18 -14.57 -25.28
C ARG A 363 -24.22 -13.07 -25.01
N VAL A 364 -24.40 -12.28 -26.07
CA VAL A 364 -24.49 -10.82 -25.99
C VAL A 364 -25.94 -10.42 -26.17
N LYS A 365 -26.44 -9.55 -25.29
CA LYS A 365 -27.79 -8.99 -25.41
C LYS A 365 -27.78 -7.88 -26.47
N VAL A 366 -28.57 -8.05 -27.53
CA VAL A 366 -28.73 -7.07 -28.61
C VAL A 366 -30.22 -6.75 -28.69
N GLY A 367 -30.61 -5.56 -28.21
CA GLY A 367 -32.02 -5.21 -28.02
C GLY A 367 -32.69 -6.12 -26.98
N ASN A 368 -33.73 -6.85 -27.39
CA ASN A 368 -34.48 -7.76 -26.54
C ASN A 368 -34.03 -9.24 -26.65
N GLU A 369 -33.08 -9.55 -27.54
CA GLU A 369 -32.63 -10.93 -27.80
C GLU A 369 -31.19 -11.16 -27.35
N PHE A 370 -30.84 -12.43 -27.13
CA PHE A 370 -29.48 -12.86 -26.84
C PHE A 370 -28.89 -13.60 -28.04
N VAL A 371 -27.82 -13.05 -28.59
CA VAL A 371 -27.12 -13.63 -29.74
C VAL A 371 -25.80 -14.25 -29.26
N THR A 372 -25.55 -15.49 -29.67
CA THR A 372 -24.27 -16.17 -29.41
C THR A 372 -23.21 -15.63 -30.35
N LYS A 373 -22.09 -15.14 -29.80
CA LYS A 373 -20.97 -14.60 -30.56
C LYS A 373 -19.75 -15.51 -30.36
N GLY A 374 -19.16 -16.01 -31.44
CA GLY A 374 -17.87 -16.70 -31.38
C GLY A 374 -16.72 -15.72 -31.13
N GLN A 375 -15.71 -16.15 -30.36
CA GLN A 375 -14.49 -15.39 -30.11
C GLN A 375 -13.26 -16.02 -30.78
N THR A 376 -12.26 -15.21 -31.13
CA THR A 376 -10.94 -15.69 -31.57
C THR A 376 -10.09 -16.11 -30.36
N VAL A 377 -9.01 -16.87 -30.59
CA VAL A 377 -8.11 -17.34 -29.50
C VAL A 377 -7.59 -16.19 -28.66
N GLN A 378 -7.17 -15.10 -29.31
CA GLN A 378 -6.69 -13.91 -28.60
C GLN A 378 -7.78 -13.26 -27.74
N GLN A 379 -9.02 -13.19 -28.24
CA GLN A 379 -10.15 -12.61 -27.50
C GLN A 379 -10.48 -13.45 -26.26
N VAL A 380 -10.45 -14.79 -26.37
CA VAL A 380 -10.67 -15.68 -25.24
C VAL A 380 -9.58 -15.51 -24.19
N ASN A 381 -8.29 -15.53 -24.58
CA ASN A 381 -7.18 -15.32 -23.65
C ASN A 381 -7.26 -13.97 -22.93
N ASN A 382 -7.60 -12.90 -23.65
CA ASN A 382 -7.81 -11.58 -23.05
C ASN A 382 -8.98 -11.59 -22.06
N SER A 383 -10.07 -12.29 -22.38
CA SER A 383 -11.25 -12.42 -21.52
C SER A 383 -10.94 -13.21 -20.25
N VAL A 384 -10.17 -14.30 -20.35
CA VAL A 384 -9.70 -15.10 -19.21
C VAL A 384 -8.83 -14.25 -18.28
N GLY A 385 -7.88 -13.49 -18.84
CA GLY A 385 -7.06 -12.56 -18.05
C GLY A 385 -7.90 -11.46 -17.39
N ALA A 386 -8.92 -10.93 -18.08
CA ALA A 386 -9.84 -9.96 -17.51
C ALA A 386 -10.68 -10.55 -16.36
N LEU A 387 -11.12 -11.80 -16.49
CA LEU A 387 -11.84 -12.53 -15.44
C LEU A 387 -10.94 -12.77 -14.22
N GLY A 388 -9.71 -13.25 -14.40
CA GLY A 388 -8.76 -13.44 -13.30
C GLY A 388 -8.52 -12.15 -12.51
N LYS A 389 -8.32 -11.03 -13.22
CA LYS A 389 -8.19 -9.69 -12.60
C LYS A 389 -9.46 -9.27 -11.84
N SER A 390 -10.63 -9.50 -12.42
CA SER A 390 -11.93 -9.14 -11.84
C SER A 390 -12.24 -9.96 -10.58
N VAL A 391 -11.99 -11.27 -10.61
CA VAL A 391 -12.13 -12.15 -9.44
C VAL A 391 -11.21 -11.69 -8.32
N TYR A 392 -9.93 -11.45 -8.63
CA TYR A 392 -8.95 -11.01 -7.64
C TYR A 392 -9.33 -9.66 -7.01
N GLU A 393 -9.72 -8.67 -7.82
CA GLU A 393 -10.17 -7.37 -7.34
C GLU A 393 -11.41 -7.49 -6.44
N LYS A 394 -12.43 -8.21 -6.89
CA LYS A 394 -13.67 -8.37 -6.11
C LYS A 394 -13.43 -9.11 -4.81
N MET A 395 -12.56 -10.11 -4.81
CA MET A 395 -12.12 -10.80 -3.60
C MET A 395 -11.40 -9.84 -2.65
N PHE A 396 -10.48 -9.02 -3.16
CA PHE A 396 -9.78 -8.00 -2.36
C PHE A 396 -10.74 -6.99 -1.73
N LEU A 397 -11.66 -6.42 -2.52
CA LEU A 397 -12.68 -5.49 -2.02
C LEU A 397 -13.61 -6.16 -1.01
N TRP A 398 -13.98 -7.42 -1.23
CA TRP A 398 -14.79 -8.18 -0.29
C TRP A 398 -14.06 -8.44 1.04
N MET A 399 -12.76 -8.75 1.02
CA MET A 399 -11.97 -8.88 2.24
C MET A 399 -11.96 -7.55 3.02
N VAL A 400 -11.79 -6.42 2.35
CA VAL A 400 -11.89 -5.09 2.97
C VAL A 400 -13.26 -4.85 3.60
N LEU A 401 -14.35 -5.22 2.91
CA LEU A 401 -15.70 -5.14 3.46
C LEU A 401 -15.87 -6.01 4.72
N ARG A 402 -15.34 -7.24 4.72
CA ARG A 402 -15.39 -8.14 5.88
C ARG A 402 -14.56 -7.62 7.05
N ILE A 403 -13.38 -7.07 6.79
CA ILE A 403 -12.56 -6.38 7.80
C ILE A 403 -13.35 -5.23 8.41
N ASN A 404 -13.98 -4.40 7.59
CA ASN A 404 -14.77 -3.25 8.09
C ASN A 404 -15.95 -3.66 8.95
N GLN A 405 -16.62 -4.78 8.64
CA GLN A 405 -17.69 -5.32 9.49
C GLN A 405 -17.20 -5.73 10.88
N GLN A 406 -15.91 -6.07 11.01
CA GLN A 406 -15.30 -6.48 12.27
C GLN A 406 -14.75 -5.30 13.07
N LEU A 407 -14.23 -4.29 12.37
CA LEU A 407 -13.83 -3.01 12.97
C LEU A 407 -15.02 -2.13 13.36
N ASP A 408 -16.22 -2.45 12.89
CA ASP A 408 -17.45 -1.76 13.25
C ASP A 408 -17.86 -2.04 14.71
N THR A 409 -18.27 -0.98 15.40
CA THR A 409 -18.79 -1.06 16.75
C THR A 409 -20.13 -0.34 16.84
N LYS A 410 -20.93 -0.68 17.86
CA LYS A 410 -22.21 -0.01 18.12
C LYS A 410 -22.06 1.38 18.76
N GLN A 411 -20.84 1.87 18.94
CA GLN A 411 -20.60 3.17 19.57
C GLN A 411 -20.98 4.31 18.61
N PRO A 412 -21.56 5.41 19.11
CA PRO A 412 -21.89 6.56 18.26
C PRO A 412 -20.60 7.20 17.72
N ARG A 413 -20.61 7.47 16.42
CA ARG A 413 -19.51 8.14 15.69
C ARG A 413 -19.85 9.62 15.54
N GLN A 414 -18.92 10.51 15.84
CA GLN A 414 -19.11 11.95 15.62
C GLN A 414 -18.15 12.51 14.58
N HIS A 415 -16.85 12.27 14.76
CA HIS A 415 -15.80 12.74 13.87
C HIS A 415 -14.82 11.61 13.56
N PHE A 416 -14.01 11.76 12.51
CA PHE A 416 -12.94 10.82 12.21
C PHE A 416 -11.64 11.54 11.87
N ILE A 417 -10.53 10.84 12.06
CA ILE A 417 -9.23 11.19 11.51
C ILE A 417 -8.87 10.13 10.48
N GLY A 418 -8.72 10.55 9.23
CA GLY A 418 -8.39 9.68 8.11
C GLY A 418 -6.89 9.63 7.87
N VAL A 419 -6.28 8.46 7.88
CA VAL A 419 -4.87 8.27 7.52
C VAL A 419 -4.80 7.72 6.10
N LEU A 420 -4.30 8.53 5.17
CA LEU A 420 -4.12 8.15 3.77
C LEU A 420 -2.69 7.66 3.54
N ASP A 421 -2.56 6.38 3.22
CA ASP A 421 -1.34 5.75 2.74
C ASP A 421 -1.50 5.42 1.25
N ILE A 422 -0.85 6.21 0.42
CA ILE A 422 -0.89 6.02 -1.04
C ILE A 422 0.54 5.99 -1.59
N ALA A 423 0.74 5.19 -2.64
CA ALA A 423 1.98 5.24 -3.40
C ALA A 423 2.22 6.68 -3.92
N GLY A 424 3.43 7.19 -3.69
CA GLY A 424 3.86 8.45 -4.29
C GLY A 424 3.95 8.35 -5.82
N PHE A 425 4.21 9.49 -6.46
CA PHE A 425 4.40 9.55 -7.90
C PHE A 425 5.63 8.70 -8.30
N GLU A 426 5.43 7.62 -9.06
CA GLU A 426 6.50 6.77 -9.59
C GLU A 426 6.68 7.11 -11.08
N ILE A 427 7.81 7.73 -11.44
CA ILE A 427 8.16 8.00 -12.86
C ILE A 427 8.85 6.75 -13.41
N PHE A 428 8.22 6.12 -14.40
CA PHE A 428 8.76 4.99 -15.16
C PHE A 428 9.18 5.43 -16.56
N ASP A 429 10.22 4.79 -17.12
CA ASP A 429 10.66 5.02 -18.51
C ASP A 429 9.61 4.57 -19.56
N VAL A 430 8.61 3.78 -19.16
CA VAL A 430 7.53 3.28 -20.02
C VAL A 430 6.18 3.89 -19.60
N SER A 431 5.58 4.65 -20.52
CA SER A 431 4.50 5.63 -20.27
C SER A 431 3.10 5.08 -19.94
N TYR A 432 2.88 3.76 -19.97
CA TYR A 432 1.53 3.21 -19.91
C TYR A 432 0.95 3.12 -18.48
N VAL A 433 1.79 2.86 -17.47
CA VAL A 433 1.38 2.83 -16.05
C VAL A 433 1.32 4.25 -15.47
N THR A 434 2.20 5.13 -15.94
CA THR A 434 2.28 6.53 -15.51
C THR A 434 1.00 7.30 -15.80
N SER A 435 0.27 7.01 -16.88
CA SER A 435 -0.94 7.75 -17.29
C SER A 435 -2.13 7.57 -16.32
N CYS A 436 -2.35 6.35 -15.79
CA CYS A 436 -3.46 6.10 -14.86
C CYS A 436 -3.23 6.75 -13.48
N TYR A 437 -2.01 6.66 -12.95
CA TYR A 437 -1.67 7.29 -11.66
C TYR A 437 -1.56 8.81 -11.77
N SER A 438 -0.98 9.35 -12.85
CA SER A 438 -0.80 10.80 -13.03
C SER A 438 -2.11 11.53 -13.39
N GLY A 439 -2.96 10.95 -14.24
CA GLY A 439 -4.23 11.57 -14.63
C GLY A 439 -5.28 11.60 -13.52
N GLN A 440 -5.26 10.63 -12.60
CA GLN A 440 -6.27 10.55 -11.52
C GLN A 440 -5.88 11.33 -10.27
N LEU A 441 -4.59 11.41 -9.90
CA LEU A 441 -4.12 12.31 -8.84
C LEU A 441 -4.35 13.78 -9.20
N TYR A 442 -4.20 14.16 -10.48
CA TYR A 442 -4.50 15.52 -10.96
C TYR A 442 -5.99 15.88 -10.82
N ASN A 443 -6.90 14.92 -11.04
CA ASN A 443 -8.34 15.13 -10.87
C ASN A 443 -8.79 15.12 -9.40
N TRP A 444 -8.00 14.53 -8.50
CA TRP A 444 -8.28 14.49 -7.05
C TRP A 444 -7.73 15.72 -6.31
N TYR A 445 -6.63 16.32 -6.78
CA TYR A 445 -6.14 17.60 -6.23
C TYR A 445 -6.99 18.81 -6.63
N ASN A 446 -7.80 18.69 -7.69
CA ASN A 446 -8.59 19.78 -8.27
C ASN A 446 -10.10 19.66 -8.04
N ASN A 447 -10.56 18.71 -7.22
CA ASN A 447 -11.92 18.59 -6.69
C ASN A 447 -11.86 18.43 -5.18
#